data_AF-A0A1V6AIR7-F1
#
_entry.id   AF-A0A1V6AIR7-F1
#
_cell.length_a   1.000
_cell.length_b   1.000
_cell.length_c   1.000
_cell.angle_alpha   90.00
_cell.angle_beta   90.00
_cell.angle_gamma   90.00
#
_symmetry.space_group_name_H-M   'P 1'
#
loop_
_entity.id
_entity.type
_entity.pdbx_description
1 polymer ?
#
loop_
_entity_poly.entity_id
_entity_poly.type
_entity_poly.pdbx_seq_one_letter_code
_entity_poly.pdbx_strand_id
1 'polypeptide(L)'
;MNLKSYDEATRYITEECIRIYIEKDIINATELALHLMNYSQLKMHCPQHHYLIPAAMLTSAYKSQGRPLEMLQNDLMEAMMRAKNVLPAFCGLYGSCGAAVGLGIYTSILLDSDQYSTHTWALTNRIVGECLIKISQIDGPRCCKRSSYIALQIAEDFSKEEFDIDLGKTEHFKCTHYMHNEEECKKTECPFYPLKCKK
;
A
#
# COMPACT_ATOMS: atom_id res chain seq x y z
N MET A 1 11.17 19.35 2.37
CA MET A 1 11.55 17.92 2.56
C MET A 1 12.91 17.64 1.91
N ASN A 2 13.92 17.15 2.67
CA ASN A 2 15.22 16.77 2.10
C ASN A 2 15.27 15.25 1.85
N LEU A 3 15.01 14.82 0.61
CA LEU A 3 14.99 13.40 0.24
C LEU A 3 16.36 12.82 -0.12
N LYS A 4 17.43 13.63 -0.15
CA LYS A 4 18.75 13.19 -0.63
C LYS A 4 19.41 12.14 0.26
N SER A 5 18.98 12.01 1.52
CA SER A 5 19.48 11.02 2.48
C SER A 5 18.77 9.67 2.41
N TYR A 6 17.77 9.51 1.55
CA TYR A 6 16.98 8.29 1.41
C TYR A 6 17.40 7.47 0.19
N ASP A 7 17.13 6.17 0.21
CA ASP A 7 17.40 5.30 -0.92
C ASP A 7 16.57 5.72 -2.15
N GLU A 8 17.08 5.34 -3.33
CA GLU A 8 16.53 5.77 -4.61
C GLU A 8 15.04 5.40 -4.79
N ALA A 9 14.64 4.20 -4.37
CA ALA A 9 13.26 3.74 -4.51
C ALA A 9 12.31 4.49 -3.57
N THR A 10 12.68 4.73 -2.32
CA THR A 10 11.89 5.56 -1.39
C THR A 10 11.74 7.00 -1.89
N ARG A 11 12.83 7.60 -2.41
CA ARG A 11 12.79 8.93 -3.01
C ARG A 11 11.83 8.97 -4.20
N TYR A 12 11.97 8.01 -5.12
CA TYR A 12 11.10 7.89 -6.30
C TYR A 12 9.62 7.80 -5.89
N ILE A 13 9.27 6.93 -4.94
CA ILE A 13 7.88 6.79 -4.46
C ILE A 13 7.31 8.14 -4.02
N THR A 14 8.09 8.88 -3.24
CA THR A 14 7.67 10.16 -2.67
C THR A 14 7.51 11.24 -3.73
N GLU A 15 8.52 11.40 -4.59
CA GLU A 15 8.53 12.39 -5.68
C GLU A 15 7.40 12.13 -6.67
N GLU A 16 7.15 10.85 -6.97
CA GLU A 16 6.12 10.46 -7.93
C GLU A 16 4.70 10.65 -7.37
N CYS A 17 4.49 10.38 -6.07
CA CYS A 17 3.24 10.71 -5.38
C CYS A 17 2.96 12.21 -5.44
N ILE A 18 3.95 13.05 -5.13
CA ILE A 18 3.84 14.52 -5.20
C ILE A 18 3.54 14.99 -6.62
N ARG A 19 4.27 14.45 -7.62
CA ARG A 19 4.09 14.79 -9.02
C ARG A 19 2.67 14.48 -9.49
N ILE A 20 2.19 13.26 -9.23
CA ILE A 20 0.83 12.83 -9.59
C ILE A 20 -0.23 13.65 -8.84
N TYR A 21 0.04 14.00 -7.57
CA TYR A 21 -0.82 14.91 -6.82
C TYR A 21 -0.97 16.28 -7.49
N ILE A 22 0.09 16.83 -8.07
CA ILE A 22 0.03 18.13 -8.74
C ILE A 22 -0.68 18.03 -10.09
N GLU A 23 -0.42 16.96 -10.84
CA GLU A 23 -0.86 16.85 -12.24
C GLU A 23 -2.27 16.29 -12.46
N LYS A 24 -2.81 15.53 -11.50
CA LYS A 24 -4.10 14.82 -11.67
C LYS A 24 -5.19 15.38 -10.79
N ASP A 25 -6.40 15.50 -11.32
CA ASP A 25 -7.58 15.89 -10.55
C ASP A 25 -8.19 14.71 -9.78
N ILE A 26 -8.06 13.50 -10.32
CA ILE A 26 -8.54 12.25 -9.72
C ILE A 26 -7.39 11.26 -9.72
N ILE A 27 -7.20 10.57 -8.59
CA ILE A 27 -6.12 9.59 -8.40
C ILE A 27 -6.75 8.32 -7.86
N ASN A 28 -6.75 7.25 -8.66
CA ASN A 28 -7.05 5.92 -8.16
C ASN A 28 -5.85 5.37 -7.38
N ALA A 29 -6.07 4.94 -6.13
CA ALA A 29 -4.98 4.50 -5.25
C ALA A 29 -4.27 3.24 -5.77
N THR A 30 -5.02 2.28 -6.30
CA THR A 30 -4.48 1.04 -6.87
C THR A 30 -3.67 1.30 -8.14
N GLU A 31 -4.16 2.14 -9.05
CA GLU A 31 -3.43 2.54 -10.26
C GLU A 31 -2.13 3.26 -9.94
N LEU A 32 -2.16 4.17 -8.96
CA LEU A 32 -0.95 4.83 -8.47
C LEU A 32 0.03 3.81 -7.88
N ALA A 33 -0.42 2.93 -6.99
CA ALA A 33 0.45 1.92 -6.39
C ALA A 33 1.05 0.99 -7.45
N LEU A 34 0.28 0.60 -8.46
CA LEU A 34 0.73 -0.18 -9.61
C LEU A 34 1.80 0.53 -10.43
N HIS A 35 1.57 1.81 -10.73
CA HIS A 35 2.52 2.66 -11.42
C HIS A 35 3.85 2.72 -10.66
N LEU A 36 3.80 2.99 -9.35
CA LEU A 36 4.97 3.02 -8.47
C LEU A 36 5.71 1.67 -8.45
N MET A 37 4.95 0.57 -8.47
CA MET A 37 5.50 -0.79 -8.45
C MET A 37 6.27 -1.17 -9.71
N ASN A 38 6.04 -0.49 -10.84
CA ASN A 38 6.71 -0.72 -12.12
C ASN A 38 8.07 -0.01 -12.22
N TYR A 39 8.49 0.72 -11.19
CA TYR A 39 9.81 1.33 -11.16
C TYR A 39 10.91 0.26 -11.19
N SER A 40 11.82 0.36 -12.16
CA SER A 40 12.80 -0.69 -12.45
C SER A 40 13.77 -0.98 -11.31
N GLN A 41 14.05 0.00 -10.44
CA GLN A 41 14.90 -0.19 -9.26
C GLN A 41 14.13 -0.71 -8.04
N LEU A 42 12.80 -0.79 -8.09
CA LEU A 42 11.99 -1.39 -7.03
C LEU A 42 11.99 -2.92 -7.18
N LYS A 43 12.84 -3.58 -6.40
CA LYS A 43 12.96 -5.05 -6.39
C LYS A 43 11.64 -5.74 -6.05
N MET A 44 11.44 -6.94 -6.59
CA MET A 44 10.23 -7.77 -6.37
C MET A 44 9.84 -7.90 -4.88
N HIS A 45 10.83 -8.17 -4.02
CA HIS A 45 10.67 -8.13 -2.57
C HIS A 45 11.65 -7.12 -1.97
N CYS A 46 11.11 -6.10 -1.31
CA CYS A 46 11.91 -5.09 -0.62
C CYS A 46 11.04 -4.31 0.38
N PRO A 47 11.63 -3.77 1.47
CA PRO A 47 10.89 -3.05 2.50
C PRO A 47 10.22 -1.75 2.00
N GLN A 48 10.64 -1.21 0.86
CA GLN A 48 10.02 -0.02 0.25
C GLN A 48 8.54 -0.23 -0.10
N HIS A 49 8.10 -1.48 -0.31
CA HIS A 49 6.68 -1.79 -0.45
C HIS A 49 5.86 -1.42 0.80
N HIS A 50 6.48 -1.44 1.99
CA HIS A 50 5.82 -1.08 3.24
C HIS A 50 5.52 0.41 3.34
N TYR A 51 6.28 1.24 2.61
CA TYR A 51 6.02 2.68 2.45
C TYR A 51 5.14 2.98 1.23
N LEU A 52 5.34 2.27 0.12
CA LEU A 52 4.58 2.45 -1.12
C LEU A 52 3.07 2.41 -0.89
N ILE A 53 2.60 1.45 -0.09
CA ILE A 53 1.18 1.29 0.22
C ILE A 53 0.60 2.55 0.90
N PRO A 54 1.06 2.96 2.10
CA PRO A 54 0.51 4.16 2.71
C PRO A 54 0.73 5.42 1.87
N ALA A 55 1.82 5.52 1.12
CA ALA A 55 2.06 6.67 0.24
C ALA A 55 0.99 6.82 -0.85
N ALA A 56 0.68 5.73 -1.57
CA ALA A 56 -0.35 5.74 -2.60
C ALA A 56 -1.74 6.04 -2.03
N MET A 57 -2.07 5.42 -0.90
CA MET A 57 -3.35 5.59 -0.20
C MET A 57 -3.55 7.03 0.33
N LEU A 58 -2.54 7.61 0.99
CA LEU A 58 -2.58 9.00 1.45
C LEU A 58 -2.72 9.96 0.27
N THR A 59 -1.96 9.74 -0.81
CA THR A 59 -1.99 10.61 -2.00
C THR A 59 -3.39 10.66 -2.63
N SER A 60 -4.02 9.49 -2.82
CA SER A 60 -5.39 9.41 -3.36
C SER A 60 -6.42 10.00 -2.40
N ALA A 61 -6.35 9.67 -1.11
CA ALA A 61 -7.28 10.18 -0.10
C ALA A 61 -7.21 11.72 0.04
N TYR A 62 -5.99 12.27 0.05
CA TYR A 62 -5.79 13.72 0.19
C TYR A 62 -6.33 14.44 -1.03
N LYS A 63 -6.18 13.84 -2.22
CA LYS A 63 -6.71 14.40 -3.47
C LYS A 63 -8.23 14.41 -3.46
N SER A 64 -8.85 13.28 -3.07
CA SER A 64 -10.30 13.14 -2.95
C SER A 64 -10.91 14.14 -1.96
N GLN A 65 -10.20 14.42 -0.86
CA GLN A 65 -10.61 15.39 0.16
C GLN A 65 -10.21 16.85 -0.15
N GLY A 66 -9.48 17.11 -1.23
CA GLY A 66 -8.99 18.45 -1.58
C GLY A 66 -7.99 19.03 -0.57
N ARG A 67 -7.20 18.19 0.12
CA ARG A 67 -6.22 18.65 1.12
C ARG A 67 -5.07 19.43 0.46
N PRO A 68 -4.42 20.38 1.15
CA PRO A 68 -3.23 21.05 0.62
C PRO A 68 -2.07 20.10 0.35
N LEU A 69 -1.28 20.39 -0.69
CA LEU A 69 -0.06 19.62 -1.02
C LEU A 69 0.94 19.58 0.15
N GLU A 70 1.06 20.67 0.92
CA GLU A 70 1.97 20.73 2.07
C GLU A 70 1.63 19.68 3.13
N MET A 71 0.34 19.46 3.41
CA MET A 71 -0.09 18.40 4.33
C MET A 71 0.33 17.03 3.80
N LEU A 72 0.08 16.76 2.52
CA LEU A 72 0.51 15.50 1.91
C LEU A 72 2.03 15.29 2.04
N GLN A 73 2.84 16.33 1.79
CA GLN A 73 4.29 16.22 1.88
C GLN A 73 4.77 15.88 3.30
N ASN A 74 4.16 16.48 4.32
CA ASN A 74 4.48 16.18 5.72
C ASN A 74 4.06 14.76 6.10
N ASP A 75 2.86 14.36 5.69
CA ASP A 75 2.30 13.04 6.03
C ASP A 75 2.94 11.90 5.26
N LEU A 76 3.44 12.15 4.04
CA LEU A 76 4.30 11.22 3.31
C LEU A 76 5.64 11.00 4.02
N MET A 77 6.22 12.03 4.63
CA MET A 77 7.43 11.89 5.43
C MET A 77 7.16 11.08 6.70
N GLU A 78 6.06 11.36 7.39
CA GLU A 78 5.66 10.61 8.59
C GLU A 78 5.40 9.13 8.27
N ALA A 79 4.66 8.85 7.19
CA ALA A 79 4.41 7.50 6.71
C ALA A 79 5.71 6.76 6.38
N MET A 80 6.67 7.44 5.75
CA MET A 80 7.99 6.89 5.45
C MET A 80 8.77 6.56 6.73
N MET A 81 8.77 7.46 7.70
CA MET A 81 9.47 7.26 8.98
C MET A 81 8.87 6.11 9.78
N ARG A 82 7.54 5.96 9.80
CA ARG A 82 6.85 4.80 10.40
C ARG A 82 7.19 3.51 9.66
N ALA A 83 7.12 3.52 8.32
CA ALA A 83 7.35 2.35 7.48
C ALA A 83 8.78 1.78 7.60
N LYS A 84 9.78 2.62 7.91
CA LYS A 84 11.15 2.15 8.20
C LYS A 84 11.25 1.19 9.38
N ASN A 85 10.30 1.25 10.32
CA ASN A 85 10.24 0.31 11.45
C ASN A 85 9.56 -1.02 11.08
N VAL A 86 8.99 -1.12 9.87
CA VAL A 86 8.49 -2.37 9.30
C VAL A 86 9.65 -3.03 8.53
N LEU A 87 10.46 -3.79 9.25
CA LEU A 87 11.74 -4.32 8.77
C LEU A 87 11.62 -5.29 7.58
N PRO A 88 12.71 -5.57 6.83
CA PRO A 88 12.73 -6.64 5.85
C PRO A 88 12.23 -7.98 6.44
N ALA A 89 11.50 -8.75 5.63
CA ALA A 89 10.91 -10.03 6.02
C ALA A 89 9.92 -9.98 7.21
N PHE A 90 9.37 -8.81 7.57
CA PHE A 90 8.38 -8.66 8.65
C PHE A 90 7.25 -9.69 8.59
N CYS A 91 6.74 -9.95 7.37
CA CYS A 91 5.69 -10.93 7.11
C CYS A 91 6.04 -12.36 7.53
N GLY A 92 7.28 -12.79 7.32
CA GLY A 92 7.72 -14.16 7.60
C GLY A 92 8.29 -14.36 9.00
N LEU A 93 8.82 -13.30 9.61
CA LEU A 93 9.48 -13.37 10.92
C LEU A 93 8.57 -12.93 12.09
N TYR A 94 7.60 -12.05 11.83
CA TYR A 94 6.73 -11.46 12.87
C TYR A 94 5.24 -11.74 12.62
N GLY A 95 4.90 -12.49 11.55
CA GLY A 95 3.51 -12.90 11.25
C GLY A 95 2.58 -11.77 10.81
N SER A 96 3.10 -10.55 10.61
CA SER A 96 2.33 -9.40 10.15
C SER A 96 2.86 -8.92 8.80
N CYS A 97 2.05 -8.95 7.76
CA CYS A 97 2.49 -8.49 6.45
C CYS A 97 2.75 -6.98 6.46
N GLY A 98 3.90 -6.53 5.94
CA GLY A 98 4.23 -5.11 5.90
C GLY A 98 3.28 -4.28 5.02
N ALA A 99 2.62 -4.88 4.02
CA ALA A 99 1.55 -4.22 3.28
C ALA A 99 0.31 -3.96 4.15
N ALA A 100 -0.06 -4.93 5.01
CA ALA A 100 -1.17 -4.77 5.94
C ALA A 100 -0.84 -3.73 7.02
N VAL A 101 0.35 -3.79 7.60
CA VAL A 101 0.83 -2.75 8.54
C VAL A 101 0.87 -1.37 7.88
N GLY A 102 1.23 -1.31 6.59
CA GLY A 102 1.15 -0.10 5.78
C GLY A 102 -0.25 0.52 5.73
N LEU A 103 -1.32 -0.28 5.74
CA LEU A 103 -2.69 0.24 5.86
C LEU A 103 -2.94 0.88 7.22
N GLY A 104 -2.44 0.27 8.31
CA GLY A 104 -2.49 0.88 9.63
C GLY A 104 -1.75 2.22 9.69
N ILE A 105 -0.58 2.32 9.04
CA ILE A 105 0.16 3.59 8.90
C ILE A 105 -0.72 4.62 8.17
N TYR A 106 -1.29 4.27 7.03
CA TYR A 106 -2.22 5.13 6.28
C TYR A 106 -3.39 5.61 7.15
N THR A 107 -4.13 4.69 7.77
CA THR A 107 -5.32 5.01 8.56
C THR A 107 -4.98 5.86 9.78
N SER A 108 -3.89 5.55 10.48
CA SER A 108 -3.47 6.33 11.64
C SER A 108 -3.11 7.77 11.27
N ILE A 109 -2.43 7.99 10.14
CA ILE A 109 -2.07 9.33 9.69
C ILE A 109 -3.32 10.08 9.19
N LEU A 110 -4.14 9.43 8.37
CA LEU A 110 -5.34 10.05 7.79
C LEU A 110 -6.31 10.58 8.87
N LEU A 111 -6.45 9.83 9.97
CA LEU A 111 -7.37 10.08 11.07
C LEU A 111 -6.74 10.80 12.26
N ASP A 112 -5.46 11.17 12.18
CA ASP A 112 -4.69 11.70 13.32
C ASP A 112 -4.81 10.82 14.58
N SER A 113 -4.67 9.50 14.38
CA SER A 113 -4.82 8.48 15.41
C SER A 113 -3.48 8.12 16.05
N ASP A 114 -3.52 7.89 17.37
CA ASP A 114 -2.39 7.46 18.20
C ASP A 114 -2.83 6.45 19.27
N GLN A 115 -1.92 6.02 20.15
CA GLN A 115 -2.22 5.07 21.23
C GLN A 115 -3.23 5.57 22.28
N TYR A 116 -3.56 6.86 22.31
CA TYR A 116 -4.51 7.45 23.27
C TYR A 116 -5.89 7.71 22.64
N SER A 117 -6.00 7.54 21.34
CA SER A 117 -7.23 7.81 20.58
C SER A 117 -8.36 6.88 20.98
N THR A 118 -9.49 7.43 21.41
CA THR A 118 -10.64 6.65 21.90
C THR A 118 -11.60 6.18 20.81
N HIS A 119 -11.56 6.79 19.63
CA HIS A 119 -12.51 6.52 18.54
C HIS A 119 -11.87 5.97 17.26
N THR A 120 -10.61 6.31 16.99
CA THR A 120 -9.91 5.97 15.74
C THR A 120 -8.90 4.83 15.89
N TRP A 121 -8.49 4.51 17.13
CA TRP A 121 -7.51 3.46 17.41
C TRP A 121 -7.98 2.07 16.96
N ALA A 122 -9.26 1.76 17.21
CA ALA A 122 -9.85 0.48 16.81
C ALA A 122 -9.91 0.33 15.28
N LEU A 123 -10.24 1.41 14.55
CA LEU A 123 -10.30 1.42 13.08
C LEU A 123 -8.92 1.13 12.48
N THR A 124 -7.89 1.76 13.03
CA THR A 124 -6.49 1.56 12.63
C THR A 124 -6.05 0.10 12.78
N ASN A 125 -6.47 -0.59 13.85
CA ASN A 125 -6.17 -2.00 14.04
C ASN A 125 -7.04 -2.91 13.17
N ARG A 126 -8.30 -2.54 12.97
CA ARG A 126 -9.26 -3.37 12.23
C ARG A 126 -8.89 -3.53 10.77
N ILE A 127 -8.53 -2.45 10.06
CA ILE A 127 -8.09 -2.53 8.67
C ILE A 127 -6.87 -3.45 8.49
N VAL A 128 -5.93 -3.40 9.45
CA VAL A 128 -4.76 -4.30 9.47
C VAL A 128 -5.20 -5.75 9.65
N GLY A 129 -6.06 -6.02 10.64
CA GLY A 129 -6.59 -7.36 10.93
C GLY A 129 -7.36 -7.96 9.75
N GLU A 130 -8.27 -7.20 9.15
CA GLU A 130 -9.03 -7.62 7.98
C GLU A 130 -8.12 -7.95 6.79
N CYS A 131 -7.12 -7.10 6.54
CA CYS A 131 -6.12 -7.35 5.50
C CYS A 131 -5.29 -8.61 5.79
N LEU A 132 -4.86 -8.83 7.05
CA LEU A 132 -4.09 -10.02 7.44
C LEU A 132 -4.92 -11.30 7.28
N ILE A 133 -6.22 -11.27 7.62
CA ILE A 133 -7.14 -12.39 7.41
C ILE A 133 -7.25 -12.73 5.92
N LYS A 134 -7.33 -11.73 5.03
CA LYS A 134 -7.37 -11.99 3.58
C LYS A 134 -6.03 -12.51 3.05
N ILE A 135 -4.91 -12.00 3.55
CA ILE A 135 -3.58 -12.49 3.18
C ILE A 135 -3.40 -13.95 3.62
N SER A 136 -3.85 -14.33 4.82
CA SER A 136 -3.68 -15.67 5.37
C SER A 136 -4.51 -16.75 4.66
N GLN A 137 -5.51 -16.37 3.86
CA GLN A 137 -6.27 -17.29 3.01
C GLN A 137 -5.46 -17.83 1.83
N ILE A 138 -4.28 -17.26 1.55
CA ILE A 138 -3.40 -17.70 0.47
C ILE A 138 -2.07 -18.11 1.08
N ASP A 139 -1.82 -19.42 1.07
CA ASP A 139 -0.60 -19.98 1.64
C ASP A 139 0.68 -19.46 0.95
N GLY A 140 1.83 -19.74 1.56
CA GLY A 140 3.16 -19.38 1.08
C GLY A 140 3.56 -20.06 -0.26
N PRO A 141 4.75 -19.71 -0.77
CA PRO A 141 5.70 -18.72 -0.21
C PRO A 141 5.21 -17.26 -0.38
N ARG A 142 5.90 -16.33 0.30
CA ARG A 142 5.57 -14.89 0.32
C ARG A 142 5.52 -14.30 -1.09
N CYS A 143 4.74 -13.22 -1.26
CA CYS A 143 4.79 -12.41 -2.47
C CYS A 143 4.38 -10.98 -2.14
N CYS A 144 5.33 -10.03 -2.13
CA CYS A 144 5.07 -8.63 -1.80
C CYS A 144 3.96 -8.03 -2.69
N LYS A 145 3.96 -8.33 -3.98
CA LYS A 145 2.93 -7.86 -4.93
C LYS A 145 1.55 -8.41 -4.59
N ARG A 146 1.41 -9.73 -4.36
CA ARG A 146 0.12 -10.34 -3.96
C ARG A 146 -0.44 -9.70 -2.70
N SER A 147 0.38 -9.55 -1.67
CA SER A 147 -0.05 -8.94 -0.41
C SER A 147 -0.41 -7.45 -0.58
N SER A 148 0.34 -6.71 -1.40
CA SER A 148 0.02 -5.34 -1.75
C SER A 148 -1.31 -5.22 -2.48
N TYR A 149 -1.63 -6.11 -3.42
CA TYR A 149 -2.90 -6.08 -4.15
C TYR A 149 -4.10 -6.33 -3.24
N ILE A 150 -3.97 -7.29 -2.31
CA ILE A 150 -4.99 -7.54 -1.29
C ILE A 150 -5.16 -6.32 -0.40
N ALA A 151 -4.06 -5.71 0.04
CA ALA A 151 -4.11 -4.52 0.87
C ALA A 151 -4.81 -3.35 0.17
N LEU A 152 -4.53 -3.12 -1.10
CA LEU A 152 -5.18 -2.07 -1.90
C LEU A 152 -6.69 -2.32 -2.03
N GLN A 153 -7.11 -3.54 -2.37
CA GLN A 153 -8.53 -3.89 -2.47
C GLN A 153 -9.27 -3.68 -1.14
N ILE A 154 -8.66 -4.11 -0.02
CA ILE A 154 -9.25 -3.91 1.30
C ILE A 154 -9.34 -2.43 1.64
N ALA A 155 -8.33 -1.65 1.29
CA ALA A 155 -8.29 -0.25 1.66
C ALA A 155 -9.24 0.62 0.81
N GLU A 156 -9.47 0.28 -0.46
CA GLU A 156 -10.52 0.93 -1.28
C GLU A 156 -11.90 0.76 -0.64
N ASP A 157 -12.28 -0.49 -0.31
CA ASP A 157 -13.57 -0.79 0.29
C ASP A 157 -13.67 -0.18 1.72
N PHE A 158 -12.65 -0.36 2.56
CA PHE A 158 -12.62 0.15 3.93
C PHE A 158 -12.69 1.68 3.98
N SER A 159 -11.94 2.38 3.12
CA SER A 159 -11.97 3.84 3.09
C SER A 159 -13.31 4.39 2.62
N LYS A 160 -14.00 3.68 1.74
CA LYS A 160 -15.35 4.06 1.33
C LYS A 160 -16.37 3.83 2.44
N GLU A 161 -16.30 2.69 3.12
CA GLU A 161 -17.27 2.30 4.16
C GLU A 161 -17.09 3.09 5.46
N GLU A 162 -15.86 3.33 5.89
CA GLU A 162 -15.57 3.88 7.23
C GLU A 162 -15.27 5.37 7.22
N PHE A 163 -14.77 5.91 6.09
CA PHE A 163 -14.35 7.32 5.99
C PHE A 163 -15.15 8.12 4.95
N ASP A 164 -16.03 7.46 4.19
CA ASP A 164 -16.72 8.02 3.02
C ASP A 164 -15.76 8.67 2.00
N ILE A 165 -14.57 8.09 1.84
CA ILE A 165 -13.57 8.55 0.86
C ILE A 165 -13.57 7.58 -0.32
N ASP A 166 -13.90 8.09 -1.50
CA ASP A 166 -13.77 7.34 -2.75
C ASP A 166 -12.33 7.45 -3.26
N LEU A 167 -11.62 6.31 -3.25
CA LEU A 167 -10.24 6.17 -3.73
C LEU A 167 -10.17 5.59 -5.16
N GLY A 168 -11.33 5.50 -5.82
CA GLY A 168 -11.54 4.70 -7.01
C GLY A 168 -11.63 3.21 -6.68
N LYS A 169 -12.21 2.44 -7.61
CA LYS A 169 -12.28 0.98 -7.52
C LYS A 169 -11.60 0.36 -8.73
N THR A 170 -10.58 -0.46 -8.53
CA THR A 170 -9.98 -1.21 -9.62
C THR A 170 -10.59 -2.61 -9.72
N GLU A 171 -11.50 -2.78 -10.68
CA GLU A 171 -12.05 -4.09 -10.97
C GLU A 171 -11.02 -5.01 -11.66
N HIS A 172 -11.05 -6.30 -11.31
CA HIS A 172 -10.32 -7.36 -12.00
C HIS A 172 -8.80 -7.13 -12.16
N PHE A 173 -8.10 -7.24 -11.03
CA PHE A 173 -6.66 -7.13 -10.98
C PHE A 173 -5.93 -8.34 -11.60
N LYS A 174 -5.06 -8.11 -12.60
CA LYS A 174 -4.15 -9.12 -13.17
C LYS A 174 -2.69 -8.75 -12.90
N CYS A 175 -1.96 -9.63 -12.24
CA CYS A 175 -0.55 -9.45 -11.96
C CYS A 175 0.28 -9.48 -13.24
N THR A 176 1.11 -8.47 -13.44
CA THR A 176 2.13 -8.39 -14.51
C THR A 176 3.54 -8.75 -14.01
N HIS A 177 3.73 -8.88 -12.69
CA HIS A 177 5.04 -9.09 -12.06
C HIS A 177 5.42 -10.57 -11.90
N TYR A 178 4.55 -11.50 -12.28
CA TYR A 178 4.72 -12.93 -12.01
C TYR A 178 6.00 -13.52 -12.64
N MET A 179 6.42 -13.01 -13.80
CA MET A 179 7.66 -13.41 -14.49
C MET A 179 8.92 -13.02 -13.71
N HIS A 180 8.84 -12.01 -12.84
CA HIS A 180 9.98 -11.55 -12.02
C HIS A 180 10.02 -12.24 -10.65
N ASN A 181 9.18 -13.25 -10.42
CA ASN A 181 9.04 -13.95 -9.15
C ASN A 181 8.99 -15.47 -9.36
N GLU A 182 9.75 -16.01 -10.32
CA GLU A 182 9.57 -17.38 -10.84
C GLU A 182 9.63 -18.47 -9.76
N GLU A 183 10.52 -18.32 -8.77
CA GLU A 183 10.72 -19.31 -7.70
C GLU A 183 9.61 -19.31 -6.66
N GLU A 184 9.08 -18.13 -6.31
CA GLU A 184 8.09 -17.96 -5.23
C GLU A 184 6.66 -17.74 -5.77
N CYS A 185 6.48 -17.63 -7.09
CA CYS A 185 5.18 -17.37 -7.68
C CYS A 185 4.31 -18.62 -7.62
N LYS A 186 3.13 -18.48 -7.00
CA LYS A 186 2.12 -19.54 -6.93
C LYS A 186 1.38 -19.78 -8.26
N LYS A 187 1.71 -19.04 -9.33
CA LYS A 187 1.12 -19.14 -10.67
C LYS A 187 -0.41 -19.27 -10.58
N THR A 188 -1.01 -20.32 -11.12
CA THR A 188 -2.45 -20.55 -11.18
C THR A 188 -3.15 -20.68 -9.81
N GLU A 189 -2.40 -20.93 -8.72
CA GLU A 189 -2.95 -20.89 -7.36
C GLU A 189 -3.04 -19.46 -6.78
N CYS A 190 -2.40 -18.48 -7.43
CA CYS A 190 -2.54 -17.07 -7.05
C CYS A 190 -3.81 -16.47 -7.69
N PRO A 191 -4.68 -15.80 -6.91
CA PRO A 191 -5.93 -15.23 -7.45
C PRO A 191 -5.71 -14.14 -8.49
N PHE A 192 -4.51 -13.52 -8.50
CA PHE A 192 -4.11 -12.46 -9.41
C PHE A 192 -3.36 -12.95 -10.66
N TYR A 193 -3.14 -14.25 -10.83
CA TYR A 193 -2.42 -14.76 -11.99
C TYR A 193 -3.25 -14.58 -13.28
N PRO A 194 -2.66 -14.06 -14.38
CA PRO A 194 -3.42 -13.66 -15.56
C PRO A 194 -4.03 -14.83 -16.34
N LEU A 195 -3.44 -16.03 -16.26
CA LEU A 195 -3.93 -17.24 -16.91
C LEU A 195 -4.70 -18.09 -15.90
N LYS A 196 -5.94 -17.71 -15.58
CA LYS A 196 -6.86 -18.68 -14.98
C LYS A 196 -7.33 -19.59 -16.11
N CYS A 197 -6.88 -20.85 -16.13
CA CYS A 197 -7.61 -21.88 -16.87
C CYS A 197 -9.05 -21.83 -16.36
N LYS A 198 -10.01 -21.57 -17.26
CA LYS A 198 -11.41 -21.85 -16.96
C LYS A 198 -11.45 -23.33 -16.57
N LYS A 199 -11.73 -23.61 -15.30
CA LYS A 199 -12.19 -24.94 -14.89
C LYS A 199 -13.63 -25.10 -15.37
#